data_AF-A0A439RF83-F1
#
_entry.id   AF-A0A439RF83-F1
#
_cell.length_a   1.000
_cell.length_b   1.000
_cell.length_c   1.000
_cell.angle_alpha   90.00
_cell.angle_beta   90.00
_cell.angle_gamma   90.00
#
_symmetry.space_group_name_H-M   'P 1'
#
loop_
_entity.id
_entity.type
_entity.pdbx_description
1 polymer ?
#
loop_
_entity_poly.entity_id
_entity_poly.type
_entity_poly.pdbx_seq_one_letter_code
_entity_poly.pdbx_strand_id
1 'polypeptide(L)'
;MQLYTVRLLLCKMVSKYGPRGELISATEEDVEHIMHDLPWPTAQMYKDTSAPGKCEIIRQTVTERPAKHERRRESVHFGVRQAASPKPTRPKLTAQEKRERAAQTGNLAAAISS
;
A
#
# COMPACT_ATOMS: atom_id res chain seq x y z
N MET A 1 -0.04 -4.99 27.45
CA MET A 1 -1.19 -4.32 26.81
C MET A 1 -2.03 -5.36 26.11
N GLN A 2 -3.31 -5.50 26.49
CA GLN A 2 -4.24 -6.42 25.84
C GLN A 2 -4.85 -5.75 24.61
N LEU A 3 -4.87 -6.46 23.49
CA LEU A 3 -5.43 -5.98 22.23
C LEU A 3 -6.61 -6.87 21.77
N TYR A 4 -7.43 -6.33 20.88
CA TYR A 4 -8.66 -6.95 20.42
C TYR A 4 -8.79 -6.85 18.90
N THR A 5 -9.37 -7.88 18.31
CA THR A 5 -9.86 -7.89 16.93
C THR A 5 -11.35 -7.60 16.95
N VAL A 6 -11.81 -6.73 16.06
CA VAL A 6 -13.23 -6.43 15.87
C VAL A 6 -13.63 -6.90 14.49
N ARG A 7 -14.67 -7.74 14.41
CA ARG A 7 -15.34 -8.10 13.15
C ARG A 7 -16.65 -7.34 13.05
N LEU A 8 -16.81 -6.58 11.98
CA LEU A 8 -18.00 -5.78 11.70
C LEU A 8 -18.65 -6.23 10.41
N LEU A 9 -19.97 -6.33 10.42
CA LEU A 9 -20.77 -6.47 9.21
C LEU A 9 -21.35 -5.10 8.85
N LEU A 10 -20.88 -4.53 7.74
CA LEU A 10 -21.32 -3.24 7.24
C LEU A 10 -22.23 -3.45 6.04
N CYS A 11 -23.48 -2.99 6.13
CA CYS A 11 -24.36 -2.95 4.97
C CYS A 11 -23.83 -1.90 3.97
N LYS A 12 -23.50 -2.34 2.76
CA LYS A 12 -22.99 -1.50 1.68
C LYS A 12 -23.77 -1.76 0.41
N MET A 13 -23.98 -0.71 -0.37
CA MET A 13 -24.47 -0.84 -1.73
C MET A 13 -23.31 -1.29 -2.63
N VAL A 14 -23.43 -2.47 -3.23
CA VAL A 14 -22.48 -3.03 -4.19
C VAL A 14 -23.05 -2.86 -5.59
N SER A 15 -22.44 -1.99 -6.37
CA SER A 15 -22.82 -1.74 -7.76
C SER A 15 -21.92 -2.51 -8.72
N LYS A 16 -22.52 -3.27 -9.63
CA LYS A 16 -21.82 -3.97 -10.71
C LYS A 16 -21.95 -3.17 -11.99
N TYR A 17 -20.82 -2.89 -12.63
CA TYR A 17 -20.76 -2.16 -13.89
C TYR A 17 -20.25 -3.07 -15.00
N GLY A 18 -20.80 -2.89 -16.20
CA GLY A 18 -20.37 -3.59 -17.40
C GLY A 18 -19.09 -3.01 -18.00
N PRO A 19 -18.55 -3.65 -19.04
CA PRO A 19 -17.29 -3.27 -19.66
C PRO A 19 -17.33 -1.89 -20.33
N ARG A 20 -18.52 -1.33 -20.60
CA ARG A 20 -18.68 0.03 -21.16
C ARG A 20 -19.09 1.05 -20.09
N GLY A 21 -19.08 0.66 -18.81
CA GLY A 21 -19.42 1.53 -17.67
C GLY A 21 -20.93 1.66 -17.40
N GLU A 22 -21.76 0.88 -18.07
CA GLU A 22 -23.19 0.78 -17.79
C GLU A 22 -23.45 0.08 -16.46
N LEU A 23 -24.42 0.56 -15.68
CA LEU A 23 -24.82 -0.09 -14.43
C LEU A 23 -25.61 -1.37 -14.76
N ILE A 24 -25.12 -2.53 -14.30
CA ILE A 24 -25.77 -3.83 -14.47
C ILE A 24 -26.71 -4.11 -13.29
N SER A 25 -26.23 -3.89 -12.05
CA SER A 25 -27.01 -4.14 -10.84
C SER A 25 -26.51 -3.31 -9.68
N ALA A 26 -27.39 -3.03 -8.72
CA ALA A 26 -27.03 -2.50 -7.41
C ALA A 26 -27.74 -3.34 -6.35
N THR A 27 -26.96 -3.95 -5.45
CA THR A 27 -27.47 -4.82 -4.38
C THR A 27 -26.93 -4.34 -3.05
N GLU A 28 -27.77 -4.34 -2.03
CA GLU A 28 -27.32 -4.16 -0.65
C GLU A 28 -26.73 -5.48 -0.16
N GLU A 29 -25.47 -5.44 0.29
CA GLU A 29 -24.74 -6.60 0.77
C GLU A 29 -24.09 -6.27 2.12
N ASP A 30 -24.13 -7.22 3.04
CA ASP A 30 -23.37 -7.15 4.29
C ASP A 30 -21.91 -7.54 4.01
N VAL A 31 -21.01 -6.56 4.12
CA VAL A 31 -19.57 -6.76 3.90
C VAL A 31 -18.85 -6.86 5.24
N GLU A 32 -18.09 -7.94 5.43
CA GLU A 32 -17.25 -8.11 6.62
C GLU A 32 -16.04 -7.16 6.59
N HIS A 33 -15.82 -6.46 7.70
CA HIS A 33 -14.69 -5.60 7.94
C HIS A 33 -14.00 -6.00 9.23
N ILE A 34 -12.74 -6.43 9.13
CA ILE A 34 -11.95 -6.93 10.25
C ILE A 34 -10.88 -5.91 10.60
N MET A 35 -10.87 -5.49 11.86
CA MET A 35 -9.87 -4.58 12.42
C MET A 35 -9.10 -5.28 13.51
N HIS A 36 -7.78 -5.15 13.50
CA HIS A 36 -6.89 -5.81 14.45
C HIS A 36 -6.19 -4.80 15.35
N ASP A 37 -5.62 -5.31 16.44
CA ASP A 37 -4.73 -4.57 17.33
C ASP A 37 -5.39 -3.33 17.97
N LEU A 38 -6.71 -3.41 18.22
CA LEU A 38 -7.47 -2.32 18.82
C LEU A 38 -7.37 -2.37 20.35
N PRO A 39 -7.20 -1.22 21.03
CA PRO A 39 -7.36 -1.14 22.48
C PRO A 39 -8.83 -1.31 22.86
N TRP A 40 -9.09 -1.78 24.09
CA TRP A 40 -10.44 -2.05 24.58
C TRP A 40 -11.45 -0.92 24.36
N PRO A 41 -11.15 0.37 24.69
CA PRO A 41 -12.12 1.45 24.52
C PRO A 41 -12.56 1.63 23.06
N THR A 42 -11.62 1.49 22.11
CA THR A 42 -11.93 1.58 20.68
C THR A 42 -12.73 0.39 20.21
N ALA A 43 -12.41 -0.83 20.68
CA ALA A 43 -13.17 -2.02 20.33
C ALA A 43 -14.62 -1.94 20.83
N GLN A 44 -14.81 -1.45 22.06
CA GLN A 44 -16.14 -1.28 22.66
C GLN A 44 -16.98 -0.23 21.94
N MET A 45 -16.36 0.90 21.53
CA MET A 45 -17.03 1.92 20.70
C MET A 45 -17.66 1.34 19.42
N TYR A 46 -16.97 0.41 18.73
CA TYR A 46 -17.54 -0.24 17.54
C TYR A 46 -18.75 -1.11 17.87
N LYS A 47 -18.74 -1.80 19.01
CA LYS A 47 -19.90 -2.58 19.46
C LYS A 47 -21.09 -1.69 19.79
N ASP A 48 -20.85 -0.55 20.44
CA ASP A 48 -21.90 0.37 20.88
C ASP A 48 -22.53 1.15 19.70
N THR A 49 -21.76 1.40 18.63
CA THR A 49 -22.22 2.12 17.44
C THR A 49 -22.82 1.21 16.36
N SER A 50 -22.48 -0.08 16.38
CA SER A 50 -23.00 -1.06 15.42
C SER A 50 -24.42 -1.53 15.75
N ALA A 51 -25.16 -1.97 14.73
CA ALA A 51 -26.44 -2.63 14.95
C ALA A 51 -26.26 -3.97 15.71
N PRO A 52 -27.26 -4.43 16.49
CA PRO A 52 -27.18 -5.68 17.22
C PRO A 52 -26.80 -6.87 16.33
N GLY A 53 -25.83 -7.67 16.76
CA GLY A 53 -25.36 -8.84 16.01
C GLY A 53 -24.44 -8.54 14.82
N LYS A 54 -24.14 -7.26 14.53
CA LYS A 54 -23.22 -6.87 13.45
C LYS A 54 -21.78 -6.64 13.91
N CYS A 55 -21.50 -6.73 15.21
CA CYS A 55 -20.16 -6.57 15.77
C CYS A 55 -19.79 -7.71 16.70
N GLU A 56 -18.61 -8.28 16.47
CA GLU A 56 -17.97 -9.27 17.34
C GLU A 56 -16.61 -8.74 17.80
N ILE A 57 -16.35 -8.77 19.11
CA ILE A 57 -15.05 -8.41 19.69
C ILE A 57 -14.36 -9.68 20.16
N ILE A 58 -13.18 -9.94 19.60
CA ILE A 58 -12.36 -11.11 19.88
C ILE A 58 -11.09 -10.66 20.59
N ARG A 59 -10.81 -11.23 21.76
CA ARG A 59 -9.56 -10.95 22.48
C ARG A 59 -8.39 -11.57 21.72
N GLN A 60 -7.40 -10.78 21.32
CA GLN A 60 -6.22 -11.30 20.63
C GLN A 60 -5.30 -12.01 21.63
N THR A 61 -4.90 -13.23 21.29
CA THR A 61 -3.79 -13.92 21.96
C THR A 61 -2.47 -13.56 21.27
N VAL A 62 -1.35 -13.59 21.99
CA VAL A 62 -0.02 -13.17 21.45
C VAL A 62 0.38 -14.02 20.23
N THR A 63 -0.12 -15.24 20.15
CA THR A 63 0.11 -16.22 19.08
C THR A 63 -0.76 -16.01 17.84
N GLU A 64 -1.89 -15.33 17.95
CA GLU A 64 -2.84 -15.08 16.84
C GLU A 64 -2.70 -13.68 16.23
N ARG A 65 -1.58 -13.00 16.48
CA ARG A 65 -1.32 -11.75 15.78
C ARG A 65 -1.29 -12.04 14.28
N PRO A 66 -2.17 -11.43 13.47
CA PRO A 66 -2.10 -11.59 12.04
C PRO A 66 -0.69 -11.18 11.60
N ALA A 67 -0.05 -12.01 10.78
CA ALA A 67 1.21 -11.64 10.16
C ALA A 67 1.02 -10.25 9.56
N LYS A 68 1.81 -9.27 10.03
CA LYS A 68 1.66 -7.85 9.68
C LYS A 68 1.29 -7.75 8.21
N HIS A 69 0.03 -7.44 7.92
CA HIS A 69 -0.41 -7.24 6.56
C HIS A 69 0.34 -5.99 6.13
N GLU A 70 1.43 -6.19 5.39
CA GLU A 70 2.12 -5.12 4.70
C GLU A 70 1.04 -4.48 3.85
N ARG A 71 0.54 -3.32 4.30
CA ARG A 71 -0.42 -2.53 3.54
C ARG A 71 0.35 -2.11 2.30
N ARG A 72 0.29 -2.93 1.26
CA ARG A 72 0.67 -2.56 -0.09
C ARG A 72 -0.28 -1.41 -0.43
N ARG A 73 0.17 -0.20 -0.12
CA ARG A 73 -0.42 1.02 -0.66
C ARG A 73 -0.19 0.90 -2.16
N GLU A 74 -1.13 0.29 -2.87
CA GLU A 74 -1.25 0.50 -4.29
C GLU A 74 -1.60 1.98 -4.43
N SER A 75 -0.55 2.78 -4.59
CA SER A 75 -0.69 4.13 -5.09
C SER A 75 -1.29 3.98 -6.48
N VAL A 76 -2.62 4.07 -6.57
CA VAL A 76 -3.33 4.15 -7.83
C VAL A 76 -2.95 5.48 -8.44
N HIS A 77 -1.86 5.49 -9.20
CA HIS A 77 -1.51 6.62 -10.06
C HIS A 77 -2.49 6.58 -11.23
N PHE A 78 -3.61 7.28 -11.07
CA PHE A 78 -4.45 7.67 -12.20
C PHE A 78 -3.62 8.57 -13.11
N GLY A 79 -3.22 8.03 -14.26
CA GLY A 79 -2.75 8.79 -15.41
C GLY A 79 -1.35 9.39 -15.29
N VAL A 80 -0.32 8.59 -15.54
CA VAL A 80 0.86 9.09 -16.25
C VAL A 80 1.18 8.10 -17.37
N ARG A 81 1.27 8.66 -18.58
CA ARG A 81 1.61 7.98 -19.82
C ARG A 81 2.80 7.04 -19.66
N GLN A 82 2.71 5.95 -20.40
CA GLN A 82 3.69 4.89 -20.55
C GLN A 82 5.15 5.36 -20.60
N ALA A 83 5.98 4.66 -19.81
CA ALA A 83 7.34 4.22 -20.10
C ALA A 83 8.35 5.28 -20.59
N ALA A 84 9.05 5.89 -19.63
CA ALA A 84 10.42 6.33 -19.87
C ALA A 84 11.30 5.08 -20.07
N SER A 85 12.06 5.08 -21.17
CA SER A 85 13.06 4.08 -21.50
C SER A 85 14.07 3.86 -20.35
N PRO A 86 14.63 2.64 -20.19
CA PRO A 86 15.64 2.39 -19.17
C PRO A 86 16.90 3.20 -19.50
N LYS A 87 17.16 4.25 -18.71
CA LYS A 87 18.46 4.93 -18.72
C LYS A 87 19.52 3.91 -18.30
N PRO A 88 20.58 3.69 -19.10
CA PRO A 88 21.67 2.82 -18.68
C PRO A 88 22.35 3.44 -17.46
N THR A 89 22.44 2.67 -16.38
CA THR A 89 23.26 2.94 -15.20
C THR A 89 24.72 2.97 -15.64
N ARG A 90 25.20 4.15 -16.04
CA ARG A 90 26.64 4.36 -16.19
C ARG A 90 27.26 4.30 -14.79
N PRO A 91 28.24 3.43 -14.53
CA PRO A 91 28.93 3.40 -13.24
C PRO A 91 29.59 4.76 -13.02
N LYS A 92 29.42 5.32 -11.82
CA LYS A 92 30.11 6.54 -11.40
C LYS A 92 31.59 6.19 -11.25
N LEU A 93 32.37 6.48 -12.29
CA LEU A 93 33.82 6.35 -12.26
C LEU A 93 34.38 7.21 -11.13
N THR A 94 35.30 6.64 -10.38
CA THR A 94 36.06 7.33 -9.33
C THR A 94 36.88 8.48 -9.94
N ALA A 95 37.27 9.46 -9.12
CA ALA A 95 38.03 10.62 -9.60
C ALA A 95 39.36 10.22 -10.27
N GLN A 96 39.95 9.10 -9.85
CA GLN A 96 41.18 8.55 -10.42
C GLN A 96 40.93 7.97 -11.82
N GLU A 97 39.90 7.15 -12.00
CA GLU A 97 39.56 6.56 -13.29
C GLU A 97 39.16 7.61 -14.35
N LYS A 98 38.55 8.72 -13.92
CA LYS A 98 38.26 9.86 -14.82
C LYS A 98 39.54 10.51 -15.36
N ARG A 99 40.58 10.64 -14.52
CA ARG A 99 41.87 11.22 -14.93
C ARG A 99 42.63 10.30 -15.87
N GLU A 100 42.69 9.01 -15.57
CA GLU A 100 43.36 8.01 -16.41
C GLU A 100 42.70 7.91 -17.80
N ARG A 101 41.36 7.94 -17.85
CA ARG A 101 40.63 7.92 -19.11
C ARG A 101 40.79 9.22 -19.91
N ALA A 102 40.87 10.38 -19.24
CA ALA A 102 41.15 11.66 -19.89
C ALA A 102 42.57 11.69 -20.49
N ALA A 103 43.55 11.10 -19.81
CA ALA A 103 44.92 10.97 -20.32
C ALA A 103 45.00 10.06 -21.56
N GLN A 104 44.25 8.94 -21.56
CA GLN A 104 44.21 8.02 -22.72
C GLN A 104 43.44 8.58 -23.92
N THR A 105 42.43 9.43 -23.69
CA THR A 105 41.57 9.97 -24.76
C THR A 105 41.94 11.39 -25.18
N GLY A 106 42.93 12.00 -24.53
CA GLY A 106 43.37 13.37 -24.79
C GLY A 106 42.36 14.46 -24.41
N ASN A 107 41.22 14.10 -23.82
CA ASN A 107 40.15 15.04 -23.49
C ASN A 107 40.21 15.46 -22.01
N LEU A 108 41.08 16.44 -21.73
CA LEU A 108 41.35 16.96 -20.39
C LEU A 108 40.14 17.64 -19.71
N ALA A 109 39.12 18.03 -20.48
CA ALA A 109 37.92 18.67 -19.94
C ALA A 109 37.13 17.74 -19.00
N ALA A 110 37.19 16.41 -19.22
CA ALA A 110 36.51 15.42 -18.39
C ALA A 110 37.15 15.23 -17.00
N ALA A 111 38.38 15.71 -16.78
CA ALA A 111 39.09 15.58 -15.52
C ALA A 111 38.85 16.75 -14.55
N ILE A 112 38.37 17.90 -15.03
CA ILE A 112 38.21 19.14 -14.25
C ILE A 112 36.83 19.23 -13.60
N SER A 113 35.82 18.52 -14.13
CA SER A 113 34.48 18.44 -13.54
C SER A 113 34.41 17.41 -12.39
N SER A 114 35.16 17.68 -11.31
CA SER A 114 35.06 16.99 -10.02
C SER A 114 34.22 17.80 -9.04
#